data_AF-A0A519M426-F1
#
_entry.id   AF-A0A519M426-F1
#
_cell.length_a   1.000
_cell.length_b   1.000
_cell.length_c   1.000
_cell.angle_alpha   90.00
_cell.angle_beta   90.00
_cell.angle_gamma   90.00
#
_symmetry.space_group_name_H-M   'P 1'
#
loop_
_entity.id
_entity.type
_entity.pdbx_description
1 polymer ?
#
loop_
_entity_poly.entity_id
_entity_poly.type
_entity_poly.pdbx_seq_one_letter_code
_entity_poly.pdbx_strand_id
1 'polypeptide(L)'
;MLDSVRRFADSTNFTKAVIVTIAAVAPVLILSRFDMFETGFTIAIGAFLTYPGDIPSNMSHRIKGLLTAALIVAGCTLAVNLLHPVTWVFYPGIVVMMFFLSMISVYGQRATMVSFSGLLAVALATGHIKTGWDILTHSGLVLLGGVIYTVVSVIFNYLSPHRYTELQLAECLRLTSKYMKLRGDLWNAGADRAAIVEKQLNLQVEINT
;
A
#
# COMPACT_ATOMS: atom_id res chain seq x y z
N MET A 1 18.79 18.87 -13.43
CA MET A 1 18.26 18.68 -12.06
C MET A 1 16.74 18.80 -12.02
N LEU A 2 16.14 19.84 -12.60
CA LEU A 2 14.67 20.03 -12.68
C LEU A 2 13.93 18.85 -13.30
N ASP A 3 14.43 18.27 -14.40
CA ASP A 3 13.77 17.13 -15.06
C ASP A 3 13.75 15.86 -14.21
N SER A 4 14.81 15.62 -13.43
CA SER A 4 14.87 14.50 -12.49
C SER A 4 13.86 14.66 -11.36
N VAL A 5 13.69 15.89 -10.85
CA VAL A 5 12.70 16.21 -9.81
C VAL A 5 11.28 16.04 -10.35
N ARG A 6 11.03 16.55 -11.57
CA ARG A 6 9.73 16.38 -12.23
C ARG A 6 9.39 14.91 -12.45
N ARG A 7 10.33 14.12 -12.95
CA ARG A 7 10.17 12.67 -13.13
C ARG A 7 9.94 11.93 -11.80
N PHE A 8 10.58 12.36 -10.72
CA PHE A 8 10.34 11.80 -9.39
C PHE A 8 8.94 12.16 -8.86
N ALA A 9 8.56 13.43 -8.94
CA ALA A 9 7.21 13.90 -8.58
C ALA A 9 6.14 13.19 -9.43
N ASP A 10 6.48 12.85 -10.67
CA ASP A 10 5.56 12.15 -11.55
C ASP A 10 5.42 10.65 -11.28
N SER A 11 6.26 10.09 -10.41
CA SER A 11 6.26 8.67 -10.09
C SER A 11 4.98 8.20 -9.39
N THR A 12 4.67 6.91 -9.58
CA THR A 12 3.56 6.22 -8.93
C THR A 12 3.71 6.21 -7.42
N ASN A 13 4.93 6.02 -6.92
CA ASN A 13 5.25 6.01 -5.49
C ASN A 13 5.00 7.38 -4.85
N PHE A 14 5.41 8.47 -5.51
CA PHE A 14 5.14 9.82 -5.00
C PHE A 14 3.65 10.12 -4.96
N THR A 15 2.92 9.80 -6.03
CA THR A 15 1.46 9.97 -6.09
C THR A 15 0.77 9.21 -4.96
N LYS A 16 1.17 7.96 -4.71
CA LYS A 16 0.66 7.17 -3.59
C LYS A 16 0.97 7.79 -2.23
N ALA A 17 2.20 8.28 -2.02
CA ALA A 17 2.58 8.95 -0.78
C ALA A 17 1.73 10.20 -0.51
N VAL A 18 1.42 10.99 -1.56
CA VAL A 18 0.51 12.13 -1.47
C VAL A 18 -0.91 11.68 -1.07
N ILE A 19 -1.45 10.63 -1.70
CA ILE A 19 -2.77 10.08 -1.36
C ILE A 19 -2.83 9.66 0.11
N VAL A 20 -1.83 8.92 0.60
CA VAL A 20 -1.75 8.50 2.01
C VAL A 20 -1.70 9.69 2.94
N THR A 21 -0.87 10.68 2.61
CA THR A 21 -0.68 11.87 3.43
C THR A 21 -1.98 12.66 3.53
N ILE A 22 -2.67 12.88 2.42
CA ILE A 22 -3.97 13.57 2.41
C ILE A 22 -5.01 12.76 3.20
N ALA A 23 -5.09 11.46 2.98
CA ALA A 23 -6.08 10.60 3.64
C ALA A 23 -5.85 10.48 5.16
N ALA A 24 -4.59 10.48 5.62
CA ALA A 24 -4.25 10.36 7.04
C ALA A 24 -4.24 11.71 7.77
N VAL A 25 -3.71 12.77 7.14
CA VAL A 25 -3.53 14.08 7.78
C VAL A 25 -4.81 14.91 7.77
N ALA A 26 -5.63 14.85 6.70
CA ALA A 26 -6.83 15.67 6.61
C ALA A 26 -7.81 15.41 7.77
N PRO A 27 -8.14 14.16 8.15
CA PRO A 27 -8.98 13.90 9.31
C PRO A 27 -8.38 14.43 10.60
N VAL A 28 -7.08 14.25 10.82
CA VAL A 28 -6.39 14.72 12.04
C VAL A 28 -6.49 16.23 12.17
N LEU A 29 -6.21 16.99 11.10
CA LEU A 29 -6.26 18.44 11.13
C LEU A 29 -7.68 18.96 11.34
N ILE A 30 -8.67 18.37 10.67
CA ILE A 30 -10.07 18.78 10.80
C ILE A 30 -10.56 18.52 12.23
N LEU A 31 -10.37 17.31 12.75
CA LEU A 31 -10.84 16.92 14.09
C LEU A 31 -10.03 17.60 15.22
N SER A 32 -8.77 17.95 14.99
CA SER A 32 -7.97 18.73 15.96
C SER A 32 -8.54 20.13 16.20
N ARG A 33 -9.27 20.72 15.24
CA ARG A 33 -9.95 22.01 15.44
C ARG A 33 -11.15 21.93 16.38
N PHE A 34 -11.66 20.71 16.60
CA PHE A 34 -12.78 20.41 17.50
C PHE A 34 -12.32 19.74 18.81
N ASP A 35 -11.02 19.80 19.14
CA ASP A 35 -10.43 19.16 20.32
C ASP A 35 -10.51 17.60 20.31
N MET A 36 -10.78 17.01 19.14
CA MET A 36 -10.93 15.55 18.96
C MET A 36 -9.71 14.88 18.33
N PHE A 37 -8.50 15.21 18.82
CA PHE A 37 -7.24 14.74 18.24
C PHE A 37 -7.13 13.20 18.23
N GLU A 38 -7.44 12.54 19.33
CA GLU A 38 -7.42 11.06 19.48
C GLU A 38 -8.31 10.36 18.43
N THR A 39 -9.46 10.95 18.13
CA THR A 39 -10.40 10.42 17.12
C THR A 39 -9.80 10.57 15.72
N GLY A 40 -9.24 11.75 15.42
CA GLY A 40 -8.55 11.99 14.15
C GLY A 40 -7.34 11.06 13.95
N PHE A 41 -6.56 10.81 15.01
CA PHE A 41 -5.41 9.92 14.96
C PHE A 41 -5.82 8.46 14.73
N THR A 42 -6.92 8.01 15.34
CA THR A 42 -7.47 6.67 15.10
C THR A 42 -7.86 6.49 13.62
N ILE A 43 -8.52 7.49 13.02
CA ILE A 43 -8.87 7.49 11.60
C ILE A 43 -7.60 7.46 10.74
N ALA A 44 -6.56 8.21 11.11
CA ALA A 44 -5.29 8.22 10.39
C ALA A 44 -4.60 6.85 10.39
N ILE A 45 -4.61 6.14 11.52
CA ILE A 45 -4.08 4.77 11.61
C ILE A 45 -4.84 3.83 10.65
N GLY A 46 -6.17 3.91 10.62
CA GLY A 46 -6.98 3.11 9.69
C GLY A 46 -6.67 3.40 8.22
N ALA A 47 -6.51 4.67 7.86
CA ALA A 47 -6.12 5.08 6.51
C ALA A 47 -4.71 4.57 6.14
N PHE A 48 -3.75 4.71 7.06
CA PHE A 48 -2.38 4.27 6.87
C PHE A 48 -2.26 2.75 6.73
N LEU A 49 -3.01 2.00 7.53
CA LEU A 49 -3.03 0.53 7.45
C LEU A 49 -3.71 0.01 6.18
N THR A 50 -4.58 0.80 5.54
CA THR A 50 -5.25 0.41 4.29
C THR A 50 -4.36 0.64 3.05
N TYR A 51 -3.41 1.57 3.14
CA TYR A 51 -2.51 1.95 2.05
C TYR A 51 -1.70 0.81 1.40
N PRO A 52 -1.04 -0.11 2.15
CA PRO A 52 -0.22 -1.16 1.55
C PRO A 52 -1.01 -2.00 0.52
N GLY A 53 -2.31 -2.20 0.74
CA GLY A 53 -3.19 -2.92 -0.17
C GLY A 53 -3.50 -2.20 -1.49
N ASP A 54 -3.09 -0.93 -1.66
CA ASP A 54 -3.32 -0.11 -2.85
C ASP A 54 -2.40 -0.52 -4.02
N ILE A 55 -2.71 -1.66 -4.62
CA ILE A 55 -2.04 -2.17 -5.81
C ILE A 55 -2.80 -1.72 -7.07
N PRO A 56 -2.11 -1.17 -8.09
CA PRO A 56 -2.71 -0.81 -9.37
C PRO A 56 -3.47 -1.99 -9.97
N SER A 57 -4.77 -1.80 -10.20
CA SER A 57 -5.63 -2.78 -10.85
C SER A 57 -6.82 -2.07 -11.47
N ASN A 58 -7.68 -2.81 -12.17
CA ASN A 58 -8.97 -2.29 -12.61
C ASN A 58 -9.76 -1.71 -11.41
N MET A 59 -10.52 -0.64 -11.64
CA MET A 59 -11.15 0.17 -10.59
C MET A 59 -12.01 -0.67 -9.63
N SER A 60 -12.84 -1.56 -10.17
CA SER A 60 -13.71 -2.43 -9.35
C SER A 60 -12.89 -3.36 -8.43
N HIS A 61 -11.83 -3.97 -8.95
CA HIS A 61 -10.95 -4.83 -8.15
C HIS A 61 -10.16 -4.02 -7.12
N ARG A 62 -9.78 -2.78 -7.43
CA ARG A 62 -9.05 -1.89 -6.53
C ARG A 62 -9.90 -1.53 -5.32
N ILE A 63 -11.13 -1.07 -5.55
CA ILE A 63 -12.08 -0.72 -4.49
C ILE A 63 -12.36 -1.94 -3.60
N LYS A 64 -12.67 -3.09 -4.20
CA LYS A 64 -12.92 -4.33 -3.43
C LYS A 64 -11.70 -4.73 -2.60
N GLY A 65 -10.50 -4.65 -3.17
CA GLY A 65 -9.26 -4.98 -2.46
C GLY A 65 -9.02 -4.06 -1.24
N LEU A 66 -9.19 -2.76 -1.42
CA LEU A 66 -9.02 -1.76 -0.36
C LEU A 66 -10.08 -1.89 0.73
N LEU A 67 -11.34 -2.11 0.36
CA LEU A 67 -12.43 -2.30 1.33
C LEU A 67 -12.23 -3.59 2.15
N THR A 68 -11.81 -4.68 1.51
CA THR A 68 -11.45 -5.92 2.21
C THR A 68 -10.28 -5.70 3.16
N ALA A 69 -9.26 -4.93 2.77
CA ALA A 69 -8.13 -4.59 3.63
C ALA A 69 -8.58 -3.79 4.86
N ALA A 70 -9.41 -2.76 4.66
CA ALA A 70 -9.97 -1.96 5.74
C ALA A 70 -10.82 -2.81 6.69
N LEU A 71 -11.62 -3.74 6.17
CA LEU A 71 -12.44 -4.66 6.96
C LEU A 71 -11.57 -5.62 7.77
N ILE A 72 -10.52 -6.19 7.17
CA ILE A 72 -9.57 -7.05 7.89
C ILE A 72 -8.89 -6.27 9.00
N VAL A 73 -8.38 -5.06 8.72
CA VAL A 73 -7.72 -4.21 9.73
C VAL A 73 -8.67 -3.87 10.87
N ALA A 74 -9.89 -3.42 10.58
CA ALA A 74 -10.90 -3.11 11.60
C ALA A 74 -11.29 -4.35 12.41
N GLY A 75 -11.53 -5.48 11.73
CA GLY A 75 -11.82 -6.76 12.37
C GLY A 75 -10.68 -7.24 13.26
N CYS A 76 -9.44 -6.98 12.87
CA CYS A 76 -8.27 -7.29 13.68
C CYS A 76 -8.22 -6.45 14.96
N THR A 77 -8.41 -5.14 14.83
CA THR A 77 -8.45 -4.21 15.97
C THR A 77 -9.60 -4.55 16.92
N LEU A 78 -10.78 -4.90 16.39
CA LEU A 78 -11.93 -5.34 17.18
C LEU A 78 -11.61 -6.62 17.96
N ALA A 79 -11.08 -7.64 17.28
CA ALA A 79 -10.75 -8.92 17.90
C ALA A 79 -9.73 -8.76 19.04
N VAL A 80 -8.65 -8.00 18.81
CA VAL A 80 -7.62 -7.75 19.83
C VAL A 80 -8.21 -7.09 21.07
N ASN A 81 -9.03 -6.04 20.89
CA ASN A 81 -9.65 -5.33 22.02
C ASN A 81 -10.69 -6.20 22.76
N LEU A 82 -11.44 -7.04 22.05
CA LEU A 82 -12.44 -7.93 22.65
C LEU A 82 -11.80 -9.09 23.44
N LEU A 83 -10.68 -9.63 22.95
CA LEU A 83 -9.97 -10.73 23.59
C LEU A 83 -9.12 -10.25 24.78
N HIS A 84 -8.69 -8.98 24.79
CA HIS A 84 -7.83 -8.41 25.83
C HIS A 84 -8.29 -8.67 27.29
N PRO A 85 -9.57 -8.48 27.66
CA PRO A 85 -10.01 -8.70 29.05
C PRO A 85 -9.90 -10.16 29.52
N VAL A 86 -9.79 -11.15 28.62
CA VAL A 86 -9.71 -12.57 28.97
C VAL A 86 -8.32 -13.11 28.64
N THR A 87 -7.38 -12.92 29.56
CA THR A 87 -5.95 -13.24 29.37
C THR A 87 -5.68 -14.67 28.89
N TRP A 88 -6.45 -15.66 29.37
CA TRP A 88 -6.29 -17.06 28.93
C TRP A 88 -6.70 -17.31 27.47
N VAL A 89 -7.64 -16.54 26.93
CA VAL A 89 -8.09 -16.67 25.53
C VAL A 89 -7.27 -15.76 24.61
N PHE A 90 -6.75 -14.65 25.14
CA PHE A 90 -6.00 -13.65 24.37
C PHE A 90 -4.77 -14.22 23.66
N TYR A 91 -3.86 -14.87 24.39
CA TYR A 91 -2.62 -15.41 23.81
C TYR A 91 -2.87 -16.46 22.71
N PRO A 92 -3.66 -17.53 22.94
CA PRO A 92 -3.95 -18.49 21.88
C PRO A 92 -4.76 -17.86 20.74
N GLY A 93 -5.68 -16.94 21.04
CA GLY A 93 -6.47 -16.24 20.03
C GLY A 93 -5.61 -15.42 19.06
N ILE A 94 -4.64 -14.66 19.58
CA ILE A 94 -3.70 -13.89 18.75
C ILE A 94 -2.83 -14.82 17.90
N VAL A 95 -2.32 -15.93 18.46
CA VAL A 95 -1.50 -16.89 17.70
C VAL A 95 -2.27 -17.45 16.51
N VAL A 96 -3.52 -17.88 16.73
CA VAL A 96 -4.39 -18.39 15.67
C VAL A 96 -4.65 -17.32 14.62
N MET A 97 -4.92 -16.10 15.06
CA MET A 97 -5.19 -14.98 14.17
C MET A 97 -3.96 -14.58 13.33
N MET A 98 -2.77 -14.53 13.92
CA MET A 98 -1.50 -14.30 13.22
C MET A 98 -1.24 -15.39 12.19
N PHE A 99 -1.52 -16.66 12.51
CA PHE A 99 -1.39 -17.77 11.58
C PHE A 99 -2.30 -17.59 10.36
N PHE A 100 -3.58 -17.29 10.55
CA PHE A 100 -4.51 -17.07 9.44
C PHE A 100 -4.16 -15.83 8.61
N LEU A 101 -3.76 -14.72 9.26
CA LEU A 101 -3.27 -13.53 8.57
C LEU A 101 -2.07 -13.87 7.69
N SER A 102 -1.07 -14.56 8.24
CA SER A 102 0.11 -14.98 7.49
C SER A 102 -0.25 -15.90 6.30
N MET A 103 -1.23 -16.79 6.45
CA MET A 103 -1.69 -17.66 5.38
C MET A 103 -2.30 -16.88 4.19
N ILE A 104 -2.92 -15.72 4.44
CA ILE A 104 -3.42 -14.83 3.37
C ILE A 104 -2.28 -14.39 2.44
N SER A 105 -1.04 -14.26 2.95
CA SER A 105 0.10 -13.82 2.15
C SER A 105 0.44 -14.74 0.97
N VAL A 106 0.02 -16.01 1.01
CA VAL A 106 0.34 -16.99 -0.04
C VAL A 106 -0.42 -16.72 -1.35
N TYR A 107 -1.55 -16.00 -1.29
CA TYR A 107 -2.42 -15.76 -2.46
C TYR A 107 -1.96 -14.62 -3.39
N GLY A 108 -0.68 -14.24 -3.32
CA GLY A 108 -0.05 -13.27 -4.22
C GLY A 108 0.20 -11.89 -3.60
N GLN A 109 0.74 -10.98 -4.42
CA GLN A 109 1.27 -9.69 -3.95
C GLN A 109 0.23 -8.81 -3.23
N ARG A 110 -1.00 -8.74 -3.74
CA ARG A 110 -2.07 -7.98 -3.07
C ARG A 110 -2.41 -8.56 -1.71
N ALA A 111 -2.54 -9.88 -1.63
CA ALA A 111 -2.88 -10.56 -0.40
C ALA A 111 -1.74 -10.45 0.64
N THR A 112 -0.48 -10.47 0.20
CA THR A 112 0.70 -10.21 1.03
C THR A 112 0.63 -8.84 1.71
N MET A 113 0.33 -7.77 0.95
CA MET A 113 0.25 -6.42 1.51
C MET A 113 -0.92 -6.27 2.50
N VAL A 114 -2.06 -6.93 2.23
CA VAL A 114 -3.21 -6.94 3.15
C VAL A 114 -2.90 -7.72 4.43
N SER A 115 -2.23 -8.86 4.32
CA SER A 115 -1.71 -9.63 5.47
C SER A 115 -0.78 -8.78 6.32
N PHE A 116 0.18 -8.08 5.69
CA PHE A 116 1.10 -7.17 6.38
C PHE A 116 0.35 -6.09 7.15
N SER A 117 -0.64 -5.44 6.53
CA SER A 117 -1.51 -4.47 7.20
C SER A 117 -2.26 -5.06 8.39
N GLY A 118 -2.82 -6.26 8.26
CA GLY A 118 -3.55 -6.92 9.35
C GLY A 118 -2.63 -7.29 10.52
N LEU A 119 -1.42 -7.79 10.25
CA LEU A 119 -0.42 -8.06 11.29
C LEU A 119 0.03 -6.78 12.00
N LEU A 120 0.23 -5.68 11.26
CA LEU A 120 0.55 -4.37 11.85
C LEU A 120 -0.61 -3.85 12.68
N ALA A 121 -1.86 -4.05 12.24
CA ALA A 121 -3.05 -3.69 12.98
C ALA A 121 -3.11 -4.42 14.33
N VAL A 122 -2.84 -5.73 14.34
CA VAL A 122 -2.75 -6.51 15.59
C VAL A 122 -1.70 -5.92 16.52
N ALA A 123 -0.48 -5.66 16.02
CA ALA A 123 0.59 -5.09 16.83
C ALA A 123 0.19 -3.72 17.43
N LEU A 124 -0.34 -2.81 16.61
CA LEU A 124 -0.75 -1.47 17.07
C LEU A 124 -1.94 -1.50 18.03
N ALA A 125 -2.90 -2.40 17.82
CA ALA A 125 -4.08 -2.55 18.66
C ALA A 125 -3.72 -3.02 20.08
N THR A 126 -2.67 -3.83 20.25
CA THR A 126 -2.22 -4.24 21.59
C THR A 126 -1.70 -3.07 22.44
N GLY A 127 -1.25 -1.98 21.80
CA GLY A 127 -0.80 -0.77 22.50
C GLY A 127 -1.93 0.20 22.90
N HIS A 128 -3.12 0.07 22.32
CA HIS A 128 -4.25 1.00 22.52
C HIS A 128 -5.51 0.25 22.95
N ILE A 129 -5.47 -0.30 24.17
CA ILE A 129 -6.56 -1.08 24.72
C ILE A 129 -7.69 -0.13 25.16
N LYS A 130 -8.87 -0.30 24.58
CA LYS A 130 -10.11 0.39 24.99
C LYS A 130 -11.05 -0.60 25.69
N THR A 131 -11.92 -0.10 26.57
CA THR A 131 -12.86 -0.93 27.33
C THR A 131 -14.30 -0.52 27.07
N GLY A 132 -15.23 -1.48 27.11
CA GLY A 132 -16.65 -1.22 26.94
C GLY A 132 -17.07 -0.88 25.50
N TRP A 133 -18.05 0.02 25.35
CA TRP A 133 -18.58 0.45 24.05
C TRP A 133 -17.56 1.18 23.17
N ASP A 134 -16.47 1.69 23.78
CA ASP A 134 -15.40 2.36 23.05
C ASP A 134 -14.61 1.43 22.12
N ILE A 135 -14.72 0.11 22.32
CA ILE A 135 -14.13 -0.88 21.41
C ILE A 135 -14.77 -0.79 20.02
N LEU A 136 -16.11 -0.69 19.99
CA LEU A 136 -16.86 -0.64 18.75
C LEU A 136 -16.68 0.71 18.06
N THR A 137 -16.64 1.81 18.82
CA THR A 137 -16.39 3.14 18.27
C THR A 137 -14.99 3.23 17.69
N HIS A 138 -13.97 2.74 18.41
CA HIS A 138 -12.59 2.73 17.93
C HIS A 138 -12.42 1.89 16.65
N SER A 139 -12.96 0.67 16.64
CA SER A 139 -12.94 -0.18 15.43
C SER A 139 -13.70 0.45 14.26
N GLY A 140 -14.82 1.13 14.53
CA GLY A 140 -15.58 1.86 13.52
C GLY A 140 -14.84 3.04 12.94
N LEU A 141 -14.08 3.78 13.77
CA LEU A 141 -13.22 4.88 13.34
C LEU A 141 -12.04 4.39 12.49
N VAL A 142 -11.44 3.24 12.84
CA VAL A 142 -10.41 2.59 12.03
C VAL A 142 -10.98 2.20 10.65
N LEU A 143 -12.18 1.60 10.62
CA LEU A 143 -12.86 1.27 9.37
C LEU A 143 -13.15 2.52 8.54
N LEU A 144 -13.62 3.60 9.18
CA LEU A 144 -13.86 4.89 8.54
C LEU A 144 -12.59 5.45 7.90
N GLY A 145 -11.43 5.33 8.57
CA GLY A 145 -10.13 5.69 8.01
C GLY A 145 -9.78 4.94 6.73
N GLY A 146 -10.01 3.62 6.70
CA GLY A 146 -9.82 2.82 5.50
C GLY A 146 -10.79 3.18 4.36
N VAL A 147 -12.03 3.54 4.69
CA VAL A 147 -13.01 4.05 3.70
C VAL A 147 -12.56 5.41 3.15
N ILE A 148 -12.12 6.34 4.00
CA ILE A 148 -11.59 7.65 3.58
C ILE A 148 -10.41 7.45 2.62
N TYR A 149 -9.47 6.58 2.96
CA TYR A 149 -8.36 6.25 2.07
C TYR A 149 -8.84 5.72 0.71
N THR A 150 -9.83 4.82 0.71
CA THR A 150 -10.42 4.27 -0.52
C THR A 150 -11.05 5.38 -1.38
N VAL A 151 -11.80 6.30 -0.77
CA VAL A 151 -12.42 7.43 -1.47
C VAL A 151 -11.37 8.35 -2.08
N VAL A 152 -10.35 8.76 -1.32
CA VAL A 152 -9.26 9.62 -1.83
C VAL A 152 -8.52 8.90 -2.96
N SER A 153 -8.24 7.61 -2.81
CA SER A 153 -7.57 6.79 -3.83
C SER A 153 -8.38 6.73 -5.14
N VAL A 154 -9.71 6.59 -5.06
CA VAL A 154 -10.61 6.61 -6.22
C VAL A 154 -10.65 7.98 -6.89
N ILE A 155 -10.71 9.06 -6.11
CA ILE A 155 -10.69 10.44 -6.65
C ILE A 155 -9.41 10.69 -7.45
N PHE A 156 -8.26 10.31 -6.90
CA PHE A 156 -6.98 10.45 -7.60
C PHE A 156 -6.89 9.57 -8.85
N ASN A 157 -7.49 8.38 -8.83
CA ASN A 157 -7.54 7.53 -10.01
C ASN A 157 -8.44 8.10 -11.10
N TYR A 158 -9.56 8.74 -10.73
CA TYR A 158 -10.41 9.43 -11.69
C TYR A 158 -9.72 10.64 -12.33
N LEU A 159 -8.91 11.36 -11.57
CA LEU A 159 -8.13 12.49 -12.08
C LEU A 159 -7.01 12.04 -13.05
N SER A 160 -6.50 10.81 -12.90
CA SER A 160 -5.40 10.31 -13.71
C SER A 160 -5.48 8.78 -13.97
N PRO A 161 -6.44 8.33 -14.79
CA PRO A 161 -6.79 6.91 -14.90
C PRO A 161 -5.72 6.06 -15.59
N HIS A 162 -5.06 6.58 -16.65
CA HIS A 162 -4.12 5.83 -17.47
C HIS A 162 -2.65 6.01 -17.08
N ARG A 163 -2.39 6.84 -16.07
CA ARG A 163 -1.04 7.27 -15.70
C ARG A 163 -0.10 6.13 -15.32
N TYR A 164 -0.61 5.10 -14.64
CA TYR A 164 0.19 3.92 -14.31
C TYR A 164 0.66 3.20 -15.57
N THR A 165 -0.26 2.95 -16.51
CA THR A 165 0.03 2.29 -17.79
C THR A 165 0.98 3.12 -18.65
N GLU A 166 0.79 4.44 -18.70
CA GLU A 166 1.67 5.35 -19.42
C GLU A 166 3.10 5.35 -18.86
N LEU A 167 3.25 5.38 -17.54
CA LEU A 167 4.57 5.30 -16.90
C LEU A 167 5.27 3.96 -17.17
N GLN A 168 4.53 2.86 -17.15
CA GLN A 168 5.09 1.53 -17.42
C GLN A 168 5.46 1.36 -18.89
N LEU A 169 4.67 1.91 -19.82
CA LEU A 169 4.99 1.95 -21.24
C LEU A 169 6.23 2.82 -21.50
N ALA A 170 6.30 4.01 -20.89
CA ALA A 170 7.46 4.89 -21.00
C ALA A 170 8.74 4.21 -20.50
N GLU A 171 8.65 3.47 -19.39
CA GLU A 171 9.78 2.71 -18.84
C GLU A 171 10.19 1.56 -19.76
N CYS A 172 9.23 0.83 -20.32
CA CYS A 172 9.48 -0.22 -21.31
C CYS A 172 10.16 0.33 -22.58
N LEU A 173 9.68 1.46 -23.12
CA LEU A 173 10.32 2.14 -24.25
C LEU A 173 11.74 2.61 -23.90
N ARG A 174 11.95 3.09 -22.67
CA ARG A 174 13.28 3.50 -22.17
C ARG A 174 14.23 2.32 -22.07
N LEU A 175 13.78 1.16 -21.59
CA LEU A 175 14.60 -0.05 -21.52
C LEU A 175 14.88 -0.60 -22.93
N THR A 176 13.88 -0.64 -23.79
CA THR A 176 14.02 -1.05 -25.19
C THR A 176 15.01 -0.18 -25.95
N SER A 177 14.99 1.15 -25.75
CA SER A 177 15.96 2.05 -26.39
C SER A 177 17.40 1.81 -25.90
N LYS A 178 17.60 1.53 -24.61
CA LYS A 178 18.91 1.11 -24.07
C LYS A 178 19.38 -0.21 -24.68
N TYR A 179 18.49 -1.19 -24.82
CA TYR A 179 18.78 -2.47 -25.44
C TYR A 179 19.19 -2.31 -26.91
N MET A 180 18.44 -1.49 -27.68
CA MET A 180 18.77 -1.16 -29.07
C MET A 180 20.13 -0.43 -29.18
N LYS A 181 20.45 0.47 -28.25
CA LYS A 181 21.74 1.18 -28.24
C LYS A 181 22.91 0.22 -28.02
N LEU A 182 22.81 -0.68 -27.03
CA LEU A 182 23.80 -1.74 -26.81
C LEU A 182 23.95 -2.64 -28.04
N ARG A 183 22.84 -2.90 -28.75
CA ARG A 183 22.90 -3.66 -30.01
C ARG A 183 23.64 -2.91 -31.10
N GLY A 184 23.45 -1.58 -31.17
CA GLY A 184 24.23 -0.68 -32.02
C GLY A 184 25.73 -0.75 -31.74
N ASP A 185 26.11 -0.78 -30.46
CA ASP A 185 27.51 -0.77 -30.03
C ASP A 185 28.29 -2.03 -30.48
N LEU A 186 27.61 -3.15 -30.77
CA LEU A 186 28.22 -4.37 -31.31
C LEU A 186 28.83 -4.20 -32.71
N TRP A 187 28.41 -3.18 -33.47
CA TRP A 187 28.97 -2.90 -34.79
C TRP A 187 30.34 -2.19 -34.75
N ASN A 188 30.81 -1.75 -33.58
CA ASN A 188 32.14 -1.16 -33.46
C ASN A 188 33.25 -2.22 -33.51
N ALA A 189 34.30 -1.97 -34.28
CA ALA A 189 35.39 -2.92 -34.52
C ALA A 189 36.16 -3.31 -33.24
N GLY A 190 36.23 -2.42 -32.25
CA GLY A 190 36.89 -2.65 -30.95
C GLY A 190 35.94 -2.99 -29.80
N ALA A 191 34.68 -3.32 -30.08
CA ALA A 191 33.69 -3.60 -29.04
C ALA A 191 33.96 -4.92 -28.32
N ASP A 192 33.94 -4.90 -26.99
CA ASP A 192 33.89 -6.11 -26.16
C ASP A 192 32.51 -6.75 -26.27
N ARG A 193 32.40 -7.69 -27.20
CA ARG A 193 31.14 -8.38 -27.52
C ARG A 193 30.59 -9.17 -26.32
N ALA A 194 31.47 -9.78 -25.51
CA ALA A 194 31.03 -10.60 -24.38
C ALA A 194 30.35 -9.73 -23.32
N ALA A 195 30.98 -8.61 -22.94
CA ALA A 195 30.42 -7.68 -21.96
C ALA A 195 29.13 -7.00 -22.44
N ILE A 196 29.00 -6.71 -23.74
CA ILE A 196 27.79 -6.11 -24.31
C ILE A 196 26.62 -7.12 -24.32
N VAL A 197 26.88 -8.37 -24.71
CA VAL A 197 25.86 -9.42 -24.72
C VAL A 197 25.37 -9.72 -23.31
N GLU A 198 26.25 -9.76 -22.31
CA GLU A 198 25.86 -9.91 -20.89
C GLU A 198 24.91 -8.79 -20.45
N LYS A 199 25.25 -7.52 -20.75
CA LYS A 199 24.40 -6.37 -20.43
C LYS A 199 23.04 -6.43 -21.15
N GLN A 200 23.02 -6.88 -22.41
CA GLN A 200 21.78 -7.07 -23.16
C GLN A 200 20.88 -8.12 -22.53
N LEU A 201 21.46 -9.23 -22.07
CA LEU A 201 20.72 -10.33 -21.47
C LEU A 201 20.07 -9.90 -20.15
N ASN A 202 20.80 -9.14 -19.33
CA ASN A 202 20.25 -8.52 -18.12
C ASN A 202 19.09 -7.55 -18.43
N LEU A 203 19.23 -6.72 -19.46
CA LEU A 203 18.16 -5.81 -19.87
C LEU A 203 16.93 -6.55 -20.42
N GLN A 204 17.12 -7.68 -21.10
CA GLN A 204 16.03 -8.49 -21.62
C GLN A 204 15.23 -9.13 -20.48
N VAL A 205 15.90 -9.56 -19.41
CA VAL A 205 15.23 -10.02 -18.18
C VAL A 205 14.41 -8.87 -17.57
N GLU A 206 15.00 -7.68 -17.45
CA GLU A 206 14.32 -6.50 -16.87
C GLU A 206 13.10 -6.03 -17.68
N ILE A 207 13.12 -6.15 -19.01
CA ILE A 207 11.97 -5.82 -19.88
C ILE A 207 10.81 -6.82 -19.72
N ASN A 208 11.13 -8.09 -19.45
CA ASN A 208 10.14 -9.17 -19.36
C ASN A 208 9.55 -9.37 -17.96
N THR A 209 10.07 -8.69 -16.95
CA THR A 209 9.57 -8.66 -15.56
C THR A 209 8.66 -7.48 -15.30
#